data_AF-A0A9D0J648-F1
#
_entry.id   AF-A0A9D0J648-F1
#
_cell.length_a   1.000
_cell.length_b   1.000
_cell.length_c   1.000
_cell.angle_alpha   90.00
_cell.angle_beta   90.00
_cell.angle_gamma   90.00
#
_symmetry.space_group_name_H-M   'P 1'
#
loop_
_entity.id
_entity.type
_entity.pdbx_description
1 polymer ?
#
loop_
_entity_poly.entity_id
_entity_poly.type
_entity_poly.pdbx_seq_one_letter_code
_entity_poly.pdbx_strand_id
1 'polypeptide(L)'
;NAMAQTEQTLSTEVAVWETLGDLFPAFGMIGTLIGLIQMLQNLSDPAALGPGMAVAMLTTLYGAVLANVLCIPVAKKLKFQKDLVMMGKESYMIAAQAIGKGVNPNTLRMKLAALHGVEA
;
A
#
# COMPACT_ATOMS: atom_id res chain seq x y z
N ASN A 1 17.41 -16.91 -9.23
CA ASN A 1 16.84 -15.72 -9.92
C ASN A 1 16.74 -14.54 -8.96
N ALA A 2 17.78 -13.70 -8.88
CA ALA A 2 17.84 -12.56 -7.95
C ALA A 2 16.78 -11.46 -8.24
N MET A 3 16.33 -11.35 -9.50
CA MET A 3 15.26 -10.45 -9.92
C MET A 3 13.92 -10.83 -9.26
N ALA A 4 13.53 -12.10 -9.34
CA ALA A 4 12.30 -12.61 -8.74
C ALA A 4 12.30 -12.41 -7.21
N GLN A 5 13.45 -12.58 -6.55
CA GLN A 5 13.57 -12.30 -5.11
C GLN A 5 13.36 -10.81 -4.80
N THR A 6 13.95 -9.91 -5.59
CA THR A 6 13.78 -8.47 -5.37
C THR A 6 12.31 -8.05 -5.55
N GLU A 7 11.68 -8.53 -6.63
CA GLU A 7 10.27 -8.28 -6.91
C GLU A 7 9.37 -8.77 -5.78
N GLN A 8 9.63 -9.98 -5.28
CA GLN A 8 8.86 -10.57 -4.19
C GLN A 8 9.01 -9.76 -2.89
N THR A 9 10.21 -9.30 -2.54
CA THR A 9 10.43 -8.46 -1.35
C THR A 9 9.68 -7.13 -1.46
N LEU A 10 9.85 -6.40 -2.57
CA LEU A 10 9.15 -5.13 -2.78
C LEU A 10 7.63 -5.29 -2.84
N SER A 11 7.14 -6.39 -3.44
CA SER A 11 5.71 -6.71 -3.49
C SER A 11 5.16 -7.00 -2.09
N THR A 12 5.91 -7.73 -1.26
CA THR A 12 5.51 -8.02 0.13
C THR A 12 5.44 -6.73 0.96
N GLU A 13 6.41 -5.83 0.81
CA GLU A 13 6.40 -4.54 1.50
C GLU A 13 5.17 -3.71 1.15
N VAL A 14 4.82 -3.61 -0.14
CA VAL A 14 3.59 -2.91 -0.59
C VAL A 14 2.35 -3.59 -0.01
N ALA A 15 2.27 -4.92 -0.11
CA ALA A 15 1.10 -5.68 0.35
C ALA A 15 0.85 -5.53 1.86
N VAL A 16 1.90 -5.43 2.67
CA VAL A 16 1.76 -5.19 4.11
C VAL A 16 1.08 -3.83 4.37
N TRP A 17 1.50 -2.76 3.68
CA TRP A 17 0.91 -1.44 3.85
C TRP A 17 -0.52 -1.32 3.29
N GLU A 18 -0.81 -1.99 2.17
CA GLU A 18 -2.18 -2.10 1.64
C GLU A 18 -3.09 -2.82 2.66
N THR A 19 -2.65 -3.97 3.17
CA THR A 19 -3.39 -4.76 4.16
C THR A 19 -3.61 -3.97 5.46
N LEU A 20 -2.59 -3.24 5.94
CA LEU A 20 -2.73 -2.38 7.11
C LEU A 20 -3.76 -1.28 6.87
N GLY A 21 -3.76 -0.66 5.68
CA GLY A 21 -4.77 0.33 5.29
C GLY A 21 -6.20 -0.21 5.37
N ASP A 22 -6.41 -1.46 5.01
CA ASP A 22 -7.72 -2.12 5.08
C ASP A 22 -8.11 -2.56 6.50
N LEU A 23 -7.13 -2.88 7.34
CA LEU A 23 -7.36 -3.33 8.72
C LEU A 23 -7.62 -2.18 9.70
N PHE A 24 -7.03 -1.00 9.51
CA PHE A 24 -7.19 0.13 10.43
C PHE A 24 -8.66 0.59 10.64
N PRO A 25 -9.53 0.66 9.61
CA PRO A 25 -10.95 0.94 9.79
C PRO A 25 -11.68 -0.17 10.56
N ALA A 26 -11.28 -1.43 10.39
CA ALA A 26 -11.85 -2.54 11.13
C ALA A 26 -11.54 -2.45 12.64
N PHE A 27 -10.33 -2.00 13.01
CA PHE A 27 -10.02 -1.66 14.42
C PHE A 27 -10.90 -0.53 14.96
N GLY A 28 -11.27 0.45 14.13
CA GLY A 28 -12.25 1.47 14.49
C GLY A 28 -13.62 0.88 14.85
N MET A 29 -14.10 -0.10 14.07
CA MET A 29 -15.34 -0.82 14.39
C MET A 29 -15.25 -1.65 15.67
N ILE A 30 -14.07 -2.20 16.02
CA ILE A 30 -13.87 -2.85 17.31
C ILE A 30 -14.00 -1.83 18.46
N GLY A 31 -13.48 -0.61 18.26
CA GLY A 31 -13.60 0.47 19.23
C GLY A 31 -15.04 0.94 19.47
N THR A 32 -15.90 0.90 18.45
CA THR A 32 -17.33 1.19 18.63
C THR A 32 -18.02 0.13 19.48
N LEU A 33 -17.66 -1.15 19.32
CA LEU A 33 -18.17 -2.22 20.19
C LEU A 33 -17.75 -2.02 21.65
N ILE A 34 -16.50 -1.61 21.90
CA ILE A 34 -16.03 -1.30 23.26
C ILE A 34 -16.82 -0.14 23.87
N GLY A 35 -17.04 0.94 23.10
CA GLY A 35 -17.84 2.08 23.55
C GLY A 35 -19.29 1.69 23.84
N LEU A 36 -19.90 0.86 22.99
CA LEU A 36 -21.25 0.34 23.23
C LEU A 36 -21.33 -0.50 24.51
N ILE A 37 -20.32 -1.35 24.79
CA ILE A 37 -20.27 -2.13 26.03
C ILE A 37 -20.24 -1.19 27.26
N GLN A 38 -19.42 -0.13 27.23
CA GLN A 38 -19.38 0.86 28.31
C GLN A 38 -20.71 1.61 28.49
N MET A 39 -21.39 1.93 27.39
CA MET A 39 -22.69 2.60 27.43
C MET A 39 -23.77 1.69 28.03
N LEU A 40 -23.79 0.41 27.67
CA LEU A 40 -24.74 -0.56 28.22
C LEU A 40 -24.51 -0.85 29.70
N GLN A 41 -23.27 -0.77 30.18
CA GLN A 41 -22.94 -0.94 31.60
C GLN A 41 -23.50 0.17 32.50
N ASN A 42 -23.71 1.38 31.96
CA ASN A 42 -24.13 2.56 32.72
C ASN A 42 -25.47 3.13 32.24
N LEU A 43 -26.35 2.29 31.67
CA LEU A 43 -27.60 2.73 31.05
C LEU A 43 -28.54 3.49 32.01
N SER A 44 -28.42 3.21 33.31
CA SER A 44 -29.22 3.83 34.37
C SER A 44 -28.87 5.29 34.66
N ASP A 45 -27.72 5.80 34.19
CA ASP A 45 -27.33 7.20 34.34
C ASP A 45 -26.98 7.84 32.98
N PRO A 46 -27.86 8.69 32.42
CA PRO A 46 -27.61 9.37 31.15
C PRO A 46 -26.34 10.23 31.13
N ALA A 47 -25.89 10.76 32.28
CA ALA A 47 -24.66 11.55 32.36
C ALA A 47 -23.41 10.68 32.14
N ALA A 48 -23.49 9.38 32.45
CA ALA A 48 -22.41 8.42 32.29
C ALA A 48 -22.29 7.84 30.86
N LEU A 49 -23.21 8.16 29.93
CA LEU A 49 -23.18 7.70 28.54
C LEU A 49 -22.15 8.43 27.68
N GLY A 50 -21.88 9.71 27.98
CA GLY A 50 -20.99 10.58 27.20
C GLY A 50 -19.58 10.00 26.98
N PRO A 51 -18.91 9.50 28.03
CA PRO A 51 -17.59 8.88 27.89
C PRO A 51 -17.55 7.68 26.93
N GLY A 52 -18.53 6.77 27.00
CA GLY A 52 -18.58 5.58 26.13
C GLY A 52 -18.80 5.93 24.65
N MET A 53 -19.64 6.94 24.39
CA MET A 53 -19.86 7.46 23.04
C MET A 53 -18.60 8.14 22.49
N ALA A 54 -17.90 8.93 23.31
CA ALA A 54 -16.67 9.60 22.90
C ALA A 54 -15.57 8.60 22.48
N VAL A 55 -15.40 7.50 23.22
CA VAL A 55 -14.46 6.44 22.88
C VAL A 55 -14.82 5.78 21.54
N ALA A 56 -16.09 5.46 21.31
CA ALA A 56 -16.55 4.87 20.05
C ALA A 56 -16.28 5.78 18.84
N MET A 57 -16.55 7.08 18.97
CA MET A 57 -16.34 8.03 17.87
C MET A 57 -14.85 8.31 17.62
N LEU A 58 -14.05 8.46 18.68
CA LEU A 58 -12.61 8.69 18.55
C LEU A 58 -11.89 7.50 17.92
N THR A 59 -12.22 6.28 18.33
CA THR A 59 -11.61 5.08 17.76
C THR A 59 -11.94 4.91 16.28
N THR A 60 -13.17 5.23 15.87
CA THR A 60 -13.56 5.27 14.44
C THR A 60 -12.79 6.34 13.67
N LEU A 61 -12.65 7.54 14.25
CA LEU A 61 -11.89 8.64 13.66
C LEU A 61 -10.41 8.26 13.47
N TYR A 62 -9.76 7.74 14.52
CA TYR A 62 -8.35 7.36 14.45
C TYR A 62 -8.12 6.20 13.46
N GLY A 63 -9.00 5.20 13.42
CA GLY A 63 -8.92 4.12 12.42
C GLY A 63 -9.01 4.65 10.98
N ALA A 64 -9.97 5.52 10.70
CA ALA A 64 -10.15 6.11 9.38
C ALA A 64 -8.99 7.05 8.98
N VAL A 65 -8.47 7.85 9.91
CA VAL A 65 -7.34 8.75 9.67
C VAL A 65 -6.06 7.96 9.39
N LEU A 66 -5.73 6.95 10.21
CA LEU A 66 -4.54 6.12 10.01
C LEU A 66 -4.58 5.37 8.68
N ALA A 67 -5.75 4.86 8.29
CA ALA A 67 -5.94 4.20 6.99
C ALA A 67 -5.70 5.17 5.82
N ASN A 68 -6.47 6.27 5.79
CA ASN A 68 -6.55 7.13 4.61
C ASN A 68 -5.43 8.17 4.50
N VAL A 69 -4.90 8.64 5.62
CA VAL A 69 -3.87 9.70 5.65
C VAL A 69 -2.46 9.10 5.67
N LEU A 70 -2.29 7.90 6.22
CA LEU A 70 -0.98 7.28 6.39
C LEU A 70 -0.79 6.05 5.51
N CYS A 71 -1.60 5.00 5.70
CA CYS A 71 -1.29 3.69 5.12
C CYS A 71 -1.47 3.65 3.61
N ILE A 72 -2.61 4.15 3.10
CA ILE A 72 -2.90 4.20 1.67
C ILE A 72 -1.88 5.03 0.87
N PRO A 73 -1.52 6.27 1.27
CA PRO A 73 -0.52 7.04 0.52
C PRO A 73 0.88 6.43 0.61
N VAL A 74 1.25 5.84 1.76
CA VAL A 74 2.52 5.11 1.90
C VAL A 74 2.55 3.90 0.98
N ALA A 75 1.50 3.08 0.95
CA ALA A 75 1.37 1.94 0.04
C ALA A 75 1.51 2.36 -1.44
N LYS A 76 0.80 3.42 -1.85
CA LYS A 76 0.90 3.97 -3.21
C LYS A 76 2.33 4.43 -3.54
N LYS A 77 3.01 5.09 -2.60
CA LYS A 77 4.39 5.54 -2.77
C LYS A 77 5.35 4.36 -2.92
N LEU A 78 5.24 3.32 -2.10
CA LEU A 78 6.07 2.12 -2.24
C LEU A 78 5.81 1.41 -3.58
N LYS A 79 4.54 1.33 -4.00
CA LYS A 79 4.16 0.71 -5.28
C LYS A 79 4.80 1.43 -6.46
N PHE A 80 4.76 2.76 -6.47
CA PHE A 80 5.44 3.57 -7.47
C PHE A 80 6.95 3.33 -7.50
N GLN A 81 7.60 3.28 -6.33
CA GLN A 81 9.04 2.99 -6.24
C GLN A 81 9.37 1.58 -6.73
N LYS A 82 8.55 0.58 -6.39
CA LYS A 82 8.69 -0.78 -6.92
C LYS A 82 8.62 -0.78 -8.44
N ASP A 83 7.64 -0.11 -9.03
CA ASP A 83 7.45 -0.09 -10.48
C ASP A 83 8.66 0.55 -11.18
N LEU A 84 9.21 1.65 -10.64
CA LEU A 84 10.44 2.27 -11.16
C LEU A 84 11.65 1.32 -11.10
N VAL A 85 11.86 0.64 -9.97
CA VAL A 85 12.97 -0.30 -9.80
C VAL A 85 12.83 -1.49 -10.75
N MET A 86 11.62 -2.02 -10.89
CA MET A 86 11.34 -3.15 -11.78
C MET A 86 11.57 -2.77 -13.25
N MET A 87 11.08 -1.60 -13.66
CA MET A 87 11.29 -1.08 -15.02
C MET A 87 12.77 -0.90 -15.36
N GLY A 88 13.57 -0.38 -14.43
CA GLY A 88 15.02 -0.23 -14.61
C GLY A 88 15.74 -1.58 -14.72
N LYS A 89 15.37 -2.56 -13.88
CA LYS A 89 15.93 -3.92 -13.94
C LYS A 89 15.53 -4.65 -15.22
N GLU A 90 14.29 -4.49 -15.69
CA GLU A 90 13.81 -5.05 -16.95
C GLU A 90 14.57 -4.48 -18.15
N SER A 91 14.75 -3.15 -18.19
CA SER A 91 15.56 -2.48 -19.22
C SER A 91 16.99 -3.02 -19.29
N TYR A 92 17.63 -3.19 -18.14
CA TYR A 92 18.99 -3.74 -18.06
C TYR A 92 19.05 -5.18 -18.60
N MET A 93 18.09 -6.02 -18.24
CA MET A 93 18.02 -7.40 -18.71
C MET A 93 17.82 -7.48 -20.22
N ILE A 94 16.91 -6.67 -20.78
CA ILE A 94 16.66 -6.60 -22.22
C ILE A 94 17.93 -6.15 -22.95
N ALA A 95 18.62 -5.13 -22.44
CA ALA A 95 19.86 -4.63 -23.01
C ALA A 95 20.98 -5.69 -22.99
N ALA A 96 21.21 -6.34 -21.84
CA ALA A 96 22.22 -7.38 -21.70
C ALA A 96 21.95 -8.57 -22.64
N GLN A 97 20.69 -9.01 -22.76
CA GLN A 97 20.31 -10.08 -23.68
C GLN A 97 20.46 -9.68 -25.15
N ALA A 98 20.14 -8.43 -25.50
CA ALA A 98 20.27 -7.93 -26.85
C ALA A 98 21.74 -7.84 -27.30
N ILE A 99 22.64 -7.41 -26.41
CA ILE A 99 24.08 -7.40 -26.66
C ILE A 99 24.60 -8.83 -26.85
N GLY A 100 24.24 -9.76 -25.96
CA GLY A 100 24.67 -11.16 -26.06
C GLY A 100 24.18 -11.89 -27.31
N LYS A 101 23.04 -11.46 -27.87
CA LYS A 101 22.48 -12.02 -29.12
C LYS A 101 22.89 -11.24 -30.39
N GLY A 102 23.67 -10.17 -30.28
CA GLY A 102 24.07 -9.34 -31.42
C GLY A 102 22.91 -8.64 -32.13
N VAL A 103 21.87 -8.23 -31.39
CA VAL A 103 20.69 -7.56 -31.95
C VAL A 103 21.07 -6.17 -32.47
N ASN A 104 20.53 -5.78 -33.63
CA ASN A 104 20.73 -4.46 -34.22
C ASN A 104 20.37 -3.33 -33.22
N PRO A 105 21.25 -2.34 -32.96
CA PRO A 105 21.00 -1.25 -32.03
C PRO A 105 19.70 -0.48 -32.25
N ASN A 106 19.24 -0.37 -33.49
CA ASN A 106 17.96 0.28 -33.81
C ASN A 106 16.75 -0.51 -33.28
N THR A 107 16.81 -1.84 -33.34
CA THR A 107 15.76 -2.72 -32.80
C THR A 107 15.77 -2.74 -31.27
N LEU A 108 16.96 -2.67 -30.65
CA LEU A 108 17.09 -2.51 -29.20
C LEU A 108 16.53 -1.17 -28.73
N ARG A 109 16.84 -0.08 -29.45
CA ARG A 109 16.28 1.25 -29.18
C ARG A 109 14.75 1.26 -29.25
N MET A 110 14.15 0.66 -30.28
CA MET A 110 12.69 0.53 -30.37
C MET A 110 12.07 -0.21 -29.18
N LYS A 111 12.68 -1.32 -28.74
CA LYS A 111 12.17 -2.07 -27.57
C LYS A 111 12.27 -1.29 -26.27
N LEU A 112 13.39 -0.57 -26.05
CA LEU A 112 13.58 0.27 -24.86
C LEU A 112 12.70 1.53 -24.87
N ALA A 113 12.47 2.12 -26.06
CA ALA A 113 11.58 3.27 -26.25
C ALA A 113 10.12 2.88 -25.96
N ALA A 114 9.68 1.73 -26.49
CA ALA A 114 8.36 1.17 -26.21
C ALA A 114 8.16 0.86 -24.72
N LEU A 115 9.18 0.33 -24.03
CA LEU A 115 9.10 0.07 -22.59
C LEU A 115 8.94 1.36 -21.76
N HIS A 116 9.66 2.43 -22.13
CA HIS A 116 9.59 3.72 -21.42
C HIS A 116 8.43 4.63 -21.84
N GLY A 117 7.58 4.19 -22.77
CA GLY A 117 6.48 5.01 -23.29
C GLY A 117 6.94 6.29 -24.01
N VAL A 118 8.19 6.33 -24.45
CA VAL A 118 8.76 7.42 -25.24
C VAL A 118 8.65 6.98 -26.69
N GLU A 119 7.81 7.65 -27.48
CA GLU A 119 7.79 7.43 -28.93
C GLU A 119 9.19 7.75 -29.50
N ALA A 120 9.74 6.79 -30.25
CA ALA A 120 11.12 6.81 -30.75
C ALA A 120 11.35 7.86 -31.84
#